data_AF-A0A3D3ZRF7-F1
#
_entry.id   AF-A0A3D3ZRF7-F1
#
_cell.length_a   1.000
_cell.length_b   1.000
_cell.length_c   1.000
_cell.angle_alpha   90.00
_cell.angle_beta   90.00
_cell.angle_gamma   90.00
#
_symmetry.space_group_name_H-M   'P 1'
#
loop_
_entity.id
_entity.type
_entity.pdbx_description
1 polymer ?
#
loop_
_entity_poly.entity_id
_entity_poly.type
_entity_poly.pdbx_seq_one_letter_code
_entity_poly.pdbx_strand_id
1 'polypeptide(L)'
;PQPVVHVMAGGGTGEMMMRALADAHIAFVAGALNIGDSDHTLALRLADEVITEQPYAPISPPILEEVRKSLATVKLLIICSMPIGPGNLALLQEAVASERHGLRVLLYHDTAIAERDYTGGEGQQLLEALLQAGAQSVASVGEAMDIVKQL
;
A
#
# COMPACT_ATOMS: atom_id res chain seq x y z
N PRO A 1 -4.91 -4.63 -18.19
CA PRO A 1 -6.12 -5.27 -17.59
C PRO A 1 -6.69 -4.34 -16.54
N GLN A 2 -7.92 -4.52 -16.03
CA GLN A 2 -8.35 -3.71 -14.89
C GLN A 2 -7.55 -4.14 -13.65
N PRO A 3 -6.89 -3.21 -12.93
CA PRO A 3 -6.16 -3.53 -11.73
C PRO A 3 -7.04 -4.19 -10.67
N VAL A 4 -6.57 -5.28 -10.07
CA VAL A 4 -7.29 -6.00 -8.99
C VAL A 4 -6.62 -5.84 -7.63
N VAL A 5 -5.38 -5.33 -7.62
CA VAL A 5 -4.61 -5.05 -6.40
C VAL A 5 -4.23 -3.57 -6.38
N HIS A 6 -4.26 -2.96 -5.20
CA HIS A 6 -3.63 -1.67 -4.92
C HIS A 6 -2.45 -1.89 -3.97
N VAL A 7 -1.29 -1.34 -4.29
CA VAL A 7 -0.07 -1.43 -3.48
C VAL A 7 0.27 -0.06 -2.89
N MET A 8 0.20 0.05 -1.57
CA MET A 8 0.74 1.20 -0.81
C MET A 8 2.15 0.87 -0.35
N ALA A 9 3.11 1.66 -0.80
CA ALA A 9 4.53 1.48 -0.52
C ALA A 9 5.25 2.83 -0.35
N GLY A 10 6.56 2.78 -0.14
CA GLY A 10 7.42 3.94 0.05
C GLY A 10 8.77 3.51 0.63
N GLY A 11 9.83 4.24 0.29
CA GLY A 11 11.19 3.95 0.74
C GLY A 11 11.79 2.67 0.13
N GLY A 12 11.29 2.20 -1.01
CA GLY A 12 11.73 0.98 -1.68
C GLY A 12 11.16 -0.32 -1.10
N THR A 13 10.20 -0.22 -0.18
CA THR A 13 9.64 -1.38 0.53
C THR A 13 8.63 -2.17 -0.31
N GLY A 14 8.12 -1.57 -1.38
CA GLY A 14 7.19 -2.20 -2.31
C GLY A 14 7.88 -2.95 -3.45
N GLU A 15 9.18 -2.75 -3.66
CA GLU A 15 9.85 -3.22 -4.88
C GLU A 15 9.72 -4.73 -5.12
N MET A 16 9.93 -5.54 -4.09
CA MET A 16 9.82 -7.00 -4.21
C MET A 16 8.38 -7.44 -4.47
N MET A 17 7.40 -6.77 -3.84
CA MET A 17 5.98 -7.07 -4.03
C MET A 17 5.53 -6.72 -5.45
N MET A 18 5.91 -5.55 -5.95
CA MET A 18 5.58 -5.11 -7.31
C MET A 18 6.21 -6.01 -8.38
N ARG A 19 7.45 -6.46 -8.20
CA ARG A 19 8.08 -7.44 -9.10
C ARG A 19 7.30 -8.75 -9.11
N ALA A 20 6.94 -9.28 -7.94
CA ALA A 20 6.22 -10.53 -7.85
C ALA A 20 4.82 -10.47 -8.49
N LEU A 21 4.10 -9.35 -8.34
CA LEU A 21 2.83 -9.10 -9.02
C LEU A 21 3.00 -9.07 -10.54
N ALA A 22 4.00 -8.33 -11.03
CA ALA A 22 4.31 -8.21 -12.45
C ALA A 22 4.73 -9.55 -13.08
N ASP A 23 5.61 -10.31 -12.43
CA ASP A 23 6.04 -11.63 -12.88
C ASP A 23 4.86 -12.62 -12.98
N ALA A 24 3.89 -12.49 -12.06
CA ALA A 24 2.65 -13.26 -12.07
C ALA A 24 1.58 -12.71 -13.02
N HIS A 25 1.85 -11.63 -13.77
CA HIS A 25 0.93 -10.96 -14.67
C HIS A 25 -0.37 -10.49 -13.99
N ILE A 26 -0.28 -10.12 -12.71
CA ILE A 26 -1.41 -9.62 -11.92
C ILE A 26 -1.45 -8.11 -12.06
N ALA A 27 -2.55 -7.58 -12.59
CA ALA A 27 -2.69 -6.15 -12.81
C ALA A 27 -2.89 -5.39 -11.49
N PHE A 28 -2.13 -4.30 -11.30
CA PHE A 28 -2.12 -3.56 -10.04
C PHE A 28 -1.94 -2.05 -10.23
N VAL A 29 -2.47 -1.31 -9.26
CA VAL A 29 -2.18 0.11 -9.02
C VAL A 29 -1.12 0.21 -7.94
N ALA A 30 -0.18 1.14 -8.07
CA ALA A 30 0.76 1.49 -7.02
C ALA A 30 0.63 2.97 -6.65
N GLY A 31 0.47 3.26 -5.36
CA GLY A 31 0.30 4.64 -4.94
C GLY A 31 -0.24 4.83 -3.52
N ALA A 32 -0.28 6.07 -3.03
CA ALA A 32 0.38 7.23 -3.64
C ALA A 32 1.89 7.19 -3.37
N LEU A 33 2.70 7.46 -4.40
CA LEU A 33 4.17 7.44 -4.31
C LEU A 33 4.76 8.80 -4.67
N ASN A 34 5.70 9.30 -3.87
CA ASN A 34 6.38 10.56 -4.18
C ASN A 34 7.34 10.39 -5.36
N ILE A 35 7.38 11.38 -6.26
CA ILE A 35 8.38 11.44 -7.34
C ILE A 35 9.79 11.37 -6.74
N GLY A 36 10.61 10.48 -7.27
CA GLY A 36 11.99 10.26 -6.82
C GLY A 36 12.14 9.16 -5.78
N ASP A 37 11.03 8.59 -5.28
CA ASP A 37 11.07 7.34 -4.52
C ASP A 37 11.46 6.16 -5.43
N SER A 38 12.16 5.16 -4.90
CA SER A 38 12.56 4.00 -5.69
C SER A 38 11.37 3.11 -6.04
N ASP A 39 10.37 3.02 -5.15
CA ASP A 39 9.10 2.37 -5.44
C ASP A 39 8.37 3.09 -6.57
N HIS A 40 8.38 4.44 -6.58
CA HIS A 40 7.80 5.23 -7.69
C HIS A 40 8.47 4.90 -9.03
N THR A 41 9.80 4.88 -9.03
CA THR A 41 10.60 4.58 -10.24
C THR A 41 10.30 3.19 -10.80
N LEU A 42 10.09 2.21 -9.91
CA LEU A 42 9.76 0.85 -10.31
C LEU A 42 8.29 0.74 -10.75
N ALA A 43 7.37 1.36 -10.02
CA ALA A 43 5.95 1.38 -10.31
C ALA A 43 5.67 1.89 -11.73
N LEU A 44 6.35 2.96 -12.16
CA LEU A 44 6.23 3.51 -13.53
C LEU A 44 6.55 2.49 -14.65
N ARG A 45 7.25 1.40 -14.33
CA ARG A 45 7.61 0.36 -15.30
C ARG A 45 6.72 -0.88 -15.20
N LEU A 46 6.18 -1.16 -14.02
CA LEU A 46 5.56 -2.45 -13.71
C LEU A 46 4.05 -2.36 -13.45
N ALA A 47 3.57 -1.25 -12.90
CA ALA A 47 2.17 -1.08 -12.55
C ALA A 47 1.35 -0.69 -13.78
N ASP A 48 0.07 -1.09 -13.80
CA ASP A 48 -0.89 -0.64 -14.82
C ASP A 48 -1.29 0.82 -14.60
N GLU A 49 -1.29 1.26 -13.34
CA GLU A 49 -1.58 2.63 -12.93
C GLU A 49 -0.68 3.05 -11.77
N VAL A 50 -0.22 4.31 -11.79
CA VAL A 50 0.62 4.88 -10.73
C VAL A 50 0.03 6.19 -10.25
N ILE A 51 -0.31 6.26 -8.97
CA ILE A 51 -0.76 7.49 -8.33
C ILE A 51 0.46 8.19 -7.74
N THR A 52 0.71 9.42 -8.20
CA THR A 52 1.97 10.13 -7.99
C THR A 52 1.78 11.42 -7.20
N GLU A 53 2.63 11.66 -6.20
CA GLU A 53 2.72 12.91 -5.45
C GLU A 53 4.06 13.64 -5.71
N GLN A 54 4.11 14.95 -5.49
CA GLN A 54 5.31 15.76 -5.59
C GLN A 54 6.44 15.25 -4.67
N PRO A 55 7.72 15.46 -5.02
CA PRO A 55 8.84 15.02 -4.19
C PRO A 55 8.77 15.58 -2.77
N TYR A 56 8.96 14.71 -1.77
CA TYR A 56 9.01 15.07 -0.34
C TYR A 56 7.76 15.80 0.20
N ALA A 57 6.66 15.80 -0.55
CA ALA A 57 5.41 16.43 -0.15
C ALA A 57 4.53 15.46 0.64
N PRO A 58 3.76 15.94 1.63
CA PRO A 58 2.67 15.16 2.20
C PRO A 58 1.65 14.82 1.10
N ILE A 59 0.95 13.69 1.23
CA ILE A 59 -0.08 13.30 0.26
C ILE A 59 -1.19 14.34 0.27
N SER A 60 -1.37 15.00 -0.86
CA SER A 60 -2.32 16.08 -1.03
C SER A 60 -3.76 15.57 -1.16
N PRO A 61 -4.77 16.42 -0.85
CA PRO A 61 -6.17 16.02 -0.97
C PRO A 61 -6.58 15.50 -2.36
N PRO A 62 -6.12 16.08 -3.49
CA PRO A 62 -6.41 15.53 -4.82
C PRO A 62 -5.84 14.12 -5.02
N ILE A 63 -4.62 13.86 -4.52
CA ILE A 63 -3.99 12.56 -4.64
C ILE A 63 -4.66 11.53 -3.71
N LEU A 64 -5.07 11.92 -2.51
CA LEU A 64 -5.91 11.06 -1.66
C LEU A 64 -7.23 10.68 -2.34
N GLU A 65 -7.83 11.58 -3.12
CA GLU A 65 -9.04 11.28 -3.85
C GLU A 65 -8.81 10.25 -4.98
N GLU A 66 -7.65 10.29 -5.64
CA GLU A 66 -7.25 9.24 -6.60
C GLU A 66 -7.05 7.90 -5.90
N VAL A 67 -6.41 7.90 -4.71
CA VAL A 67 -6.26 6.68 -3.89
C VAL A 67 -7.62 6.10 -3.53
N ARG A 68 -8.56 6.91 -3.03
CA ARG A 68 -9.94 6.45 -2.70
C ARG A 68 -10.64 5.81 -3.88
N LYS A 69 -10.54 6.42 -5.07
CA LYS A 69 -11.13 5.87 -6.29
C LYS A 69 -10.53 4.51 -6.63
N SER A 70 -9.22 4.37 -6.51
CA SER A 70 -8.56 3.09 -6.72
C SER A 70 -9.02 2.04 -5.71
N LEU A 71 -9.00 2.36 -4.41
CA LEU A 71 -9.44 1.47 -3.33
C LEU A 71 -10.89 1.00 -3.48
N ALA A 72 -11.77 1.82 -4.07
CA ALA A 72 -13.16 1.46 -4.34
C ALA A 72 -13.33 0.44 -5.50
N THR A 73 -12.29 0.18 -6.29
CA THR A 73 -12.36 -0.65 -7.50
C THR A 73 -11.56 -1.94 -7.42
N VAL A 74 -10.47 -1.96 -6.63
CA VAL A 74 -9.63 -3.14 -6.45
C VAL A 74 -10.27 -4.16 -5.50
N LYS A 75 -9.79 -5.40 -5.55
CA LYS A 75 -10.25 -6.47 -4.65
C LYS A 75 -9.40 -6.60 -3.39
N LEU A 76 -8.16 -6.12 -3.44
CA LEU A 76 -7.17 -6.26 -2.38
C LEU A 76 -6.30 -5.00 -2.28
N LEU A 77 -6.13 -4.49 -1.07
CA LEU A 77 -5.09 -3.52 -0.72
C LEU A 77 -3.92 -4.26 -0.05
N ILE A 78 -2.71 -4.04 -0.56
CA ILE A 78 -1.46 -4.46 0.07
C ILE A 78 -0.76 -3.24 0.63
N ILE A 79 -0.47 -3.23 1.93
CA ILE A 79 0.34 -2.20 2.59
C ILE A 79 1.71 -2.80 2.90
N CYS A 80 2.76 -2.28 2.28
CA CYS A 80 4.13 -2.75 2.48
C CYS A 80 4.77 -2.17 3.75
N SER A 81 6.01 -2.59 4.02
CA SER A 81 6.87 -2.16 5.12
C SER A 81 7.26 -0.67 5.13
N MET A 82 6.50 0.22 4.48
CA MET A 82 6.85 1.65 4.34
C MET A 82 7.03 2.36 5.69
N PRO A 83 7.98 3.31 5.79
CA PRO A 83 8.03 4.31 6.86
C PRO A 83 6.71 5.08 6.96
N ILE A 84 6.24 5.30 8.18
CA ILE A 84 4.98 6.00 8.46
C ILE A 84 5.33 7.33 9.12
N GLY A 85 4.95 8.42 8.45
CA GLY A 85 5.16 9.78 8.95
C GLY A 85 3.89 10.61 8.78
N PRO A 86 3.88 11.85 9.29
CA PRO A 86 2.72 12.73 9.18
C PRO A 86 2.25 12.94 7.73
N GLY A 87 3.17 12.85 6.76
CA GLY A 87 2.88 13.06 5.35
C GLY A 87 2.11 11.93 4.66
N ASN A 88 2.15 10.69 5.17
CA ASN A 88 1.45 9.54 4.58
C ASN A 88 0.44 8.89 5.54
N LEU A 89 0.27 9.42 6.74
CA LEU A 89 -0.68 8.92 7.73
C LEU A 89 -2.12 8.86 7.17
N ALA A 90 -2.49 9.82 6.32
CA ALA A 90 -3.79 9.85 5.66
C ALA A 90 -4.04 8.60 4.79
N LEU A 91 -3.02 8.00 4.18
CA LEU A 91 -3.19 6.76 3.42
C LEU A 91 -3.66 5.60 4.31
N LEU A 92 -3.13 5.50 5.53
CA LEU A 92 -3.55 4.48 6.49
C LEU A 92 -4.97 4.72 7.00
N GLN A 93 -5.39 5.98 7.12
CA GLN A 93 -6.76 6.34 7.45
C GLN A 93 -7.73 5.89 6.34
N GLU A 94 -7.36 6.09 5.06
CA GLU A 94 -8.14 5.59 3.91
C GLU A 94 -8.16 4.06 3.87
N ALA A 95 -7.06 3.40 4.23
CA ALA A 95 -7.01 1.94 4.34
C ALA A 95 -8.00 1.42 5.39
N VAL A 96 -8.03 2.02 6.59
CA VAL A 96 -9.00 1.68 7.66
C VAL A 96 -10.43 1.93 7.20
N ALA A 97 -10.69 3.05 6.52
CA ALA A 97 -12.02 3.33 5.98
C ALA A 97 -12.46 2.30 4.94
N SER A 98 -11.56 1.93 4.03
CA SER A 98 -11.84 0.97 2.96
C SER A 98 -12.08 -0.44 3.47
N GLU A 99 -11.31 -0.86 4.49
CA GLU A 99 -11.49 -2.14 5.17
C GLU A 99 -12.90 -2.26 5.77
N ARG A 100 -13.37 -1.20 6.44
CA ARG A 100 -14.74 -1.15 6.99
C ARG A 100 -15.83 -1.22 5.92
N HIS A 101 -15.50 -0.85 4.69
CA HIS A 101 -16.38 -0.98 3.52
C HIS A 101 -16.23 -2.33 2.79
N GLY A 102 -15.46 -3.27 3.34
CA GLY A 102 -15.33 -4.64 2.87
C GLY A 102 -14.13 -4.89 1.95
N LEU A 103 -13.23 -3.91 1.78
CA LEU A 103 -11.99 -4.13 1.04
C LEU A 103 -11.07 -5.06 1.84
N ARG A 104 -10.60 -6.14 1.21
CA ARG A 104 -9.59 -7.01 1.84
C ARG A 104 -8.29 -6.23 1.97
N VAL A 105 -7.70 -6.25 3.17
CA VAL A 105 -6.40 -5.61 3.44
C VAL A 105 -5.38 -6.69 3.83
N LEU A 106 -4.21 -6.60 3.21
CA LEU A 106 -3.04 -7.42 3.50
C LEU A 106 -1.89 -6.52 3.94
N LEU A 107 -1.40 -6.74 5.15
CA LEU A 107 -0.21 -6.10 5.67
C LEU A 107 0.99 -7.00 5.35
N TYR A 108 1.83 -6.55 4.43
CA TYR A 108 3.14 -7.13 4.22
C TYR A 108 4.16 -6.35 5.04
N HIS A 109 4.72 -6.99 6.06
CA HIS A 109 5.76 -6.38 6.86
C HIS A 109 6.87 -7.38 7.21
N ASP A 110 8.10 -6.94 7.02
CA ASP A 110 9.35 -7.63 7.35
C ASP A 110 10.10 -6.96 8.53
N THR A 111 9.57 -5.83 9.00
CA THR A 111 10.15 -4.98 10.04
C THR A 111 9.04 -4.58 11.02
N ALA A 112 9.39 -4.50 12.32
CA ALA A 112 8.43 -4.17 13.36
C ALA A 112 7.80 -2.78 13.11
N ILE A 113 6.48 -2.67 13.33
CA ILE A 113 5.73 -1.43 13.08
C ILE A 113 6.32 -0.25 13.86
N ALA A 114 6.71 -0.46 15.12
CA ALA A 114 7.27 0.58 15.98
C ALA A 114 8.61 1.15 15.47
N GLU A 115 9.39 0.38 14.71
CA GLU A 115 10.68 0.83 14.16
C GLU A 115 10.50 1.75 12.93
N ARG A 116 9.32 1.72 12.32
CA ARG A 116 8.97 2.48 11.12
C ARG A 116 7.88 3.53 11.36
N ASP A 117 7.47 3.76 12.60
CA ASP A 117 6.49 4.78 12.98
C ASP A 117 7.17 6.07 13.48
N TYR A 118 7.10 7.13 12.69
CA TYR A 118 7.60 8.48 12.98
C TYR A 118 6.48 9.46 13.35
N THR A 119 5.31 8.96 13.71
CA THR A 119 4.12 9.76 14.07
C THR A 119 3.85 9.79 15.57
N GLY A 120 4.72 9.17 16.38
CA GLY A 120 4.51 9.08 17.83
C GLY A 120 3.43 8.06 18.23
N GLY A 121 3.17 7.06 17.38
CA GLY A 121 2.27 5.95 17.66
C GLY A 121 0.94 5.98 16.90
N GLU A 122 0.60 7.07 16.20
CA GLU A 122 -0.65 7.15 15.44
C GLU A 122 -0.68 6.14 14.28
N GLY A 123 0.45 5.99 13.57
CA GLY A 123 0.63 5.01 12.51
C GLY A 123 0.45 3.58 13.00
N GLN A 124 1.09 3.26 14.14
CA GLN A 124 0.93 1.97 14.80
C GLN A 124 -0.53 1.69 15.14
N GLN A 125 -1.24 2.65 15.74
CA GLN A 125 -2.66 2.49 16.09
C GLN A 125 -3.54 2.18 14.88
N LEU A 126 -3.29 2.80 13.73
CA LEU A 126 -4.05 2.54 12.50
C LEU A 126 -3.79 1.14 11.96
N LEU A 127 -2.53 0.68 11.95
CA LEU A 127 -2.20 -0.69 11.52
C LEU A 127 -2.77 -1.74 12.47
N GLU A 128 -2.73 -1.49 13.78
CA GLU A 128 -3.38 -2.36 14.78
C GLU A 128 -4.89 -2.40 14.59
N ALA A 129 -5.52 -1.27 14.27
CA ALA A 129 -6.96 -1.22 13.96
C ALA A 129 -7.31 -2.07 12.73
N LEU A 130 -6.48 -2.04 11.68
CA LEU A 130 -6.65 -2.92 10.51
C LEU A 130 -6.59 -4.40 10.90
N LEU A 131 -5.58 -4.78 11.69
CA LEU A 131 -5.43 -6.17 12.17
C LEU A 131 -6.64 -6.61 13.01
N GLN A 132 -7.11 -5.75 13.91
CA GLN A 132 -8.29 -6.03 14.75
C GLN A 132 -9.58 -6.16 13.93
N ALA A 133 -9.68 -5.46 12.80
CA ALA A 133 -10.83 -5.53 11.91
C ALA A 133 -10.81 -6.76 10.98
N GLY A 134 -9.66 -7.40 10.81
CA GLY A 134 -9.53 -8.66 10.07
C GLY A 134 -8.50 -8.64 8.96
N ALA A 135 -7.69 -7.57 8.84
CA ALA A 135 -6.58 -7.53 7.90
C ALA A 135 -5.63 -8.70 8.14
N GLN A 136 -5.19 -9.34 7.05
CA GLN A 136 -4.21 -10.42 7.12
C GLN A 136 -2.81 -9.83 7.21
N SER A 137 -1.91 -10.52 7.90
CA SER A 137 -0.51 -10.12 8.05
C SER A 137 0.40 -11.24 7.58
N VAL A 138 1.39 -10.89 6.77
CA VAL A 138 2.39 -11.83 6.22
C VAL A 138 3.80 -11.26 6.35
N ALA A 139 4.77 -12.15 6.52
CA ALA A 139 6.17 -11.79 6.73
C ALA A 139 7.03 -11.90 5.47
N SER A 140 6.46 -12.40 4.37
CA SER A 140 7.19 -12.58 3.11
C SER A 140 6.32 -12.32 1.88
N VAL A 141 6.98 -11.96 0.78
CA VAL A 141 6.32 -11.82 -0.53
C VAL A 141 5.73 -13.14 -1.01
N GLY A 142 6.33 -14.29 -0.65
CA GLY A 142 5.79 -15.61 -1.00
C GLY A 142 4.40 -15.84 -0.40
N GLU A 143 4.27 -15.63 0.91
CA GLU A 143 2.99 -15.71 1.62
C GLU A 143 1.97 -14.70 1.08
N ALA A 144 2.42 -13.47 0.79
CA ALA A 144 1.57 -12.45 0.18
C ALA A 144 1.01 -12.95 -1.17
N MET A 145 1.88 -13.50 -2.03
CA MET A 145 1.49 -14.00 -3.34
C MET A 145 0.57 -15.22 -3.27
N ASP A 146 0.69 -16.08 -2.26
CA ASP A 146 -0.23 -17.20 -2.06
C ASP A 146 -1.65 -16.72 -1.78
N ILE A 147 -1.81 -15.57 -1.10
CA ILE A 147 -3.11 -14.92 -0.89
C ILE A 147 -3.58 -14.23 -2.18
N VAL A 148 -2.69 -13.49 -2.86
CA VAL A 148 -3.05 -12.75 -4.09
C VAL A 148 -3.52 -13.70 -5.20
N LYS A 149 -2.94 -14.89 -5.34
CA LYS A 149 -3.34 -15.88 -6.34
C LYS A 149 -4.74 -16.47 -6.12
N GLN A 150 -5.39 -16.18 -4.99
CA GLN A 150 -6.75 -16.63 -4.66
C GLN A 150 -7.82 -15.57 -4.96
N LEU A 151 -7.47 -14.44 -5.60
CA LEU A 151 -8.37 -13.32 -5.94
C LEU A 151 -9.28 -13.56 -7.15
#